data_AF-A0A379FKN7-F1
#
_entry.id   AF-A0A379FKN7-F1
#
_cell.length_a   1.000
_cell.length_b   1.000
_cell.length_c   1.000
_cell.angle_alpha   90.00
_cell.angle_beta   90.00
_cell.angle_gamma   90.00
#
_symmetry.space_group_name_H-M   'P 1'
#
loop_
_entity.id
_entity.type
_entity.pdbx_description
1 polymer ?
#
loop_
_entity_poly.entity_id
_entity_poly.type
_entity_poly.pdbx_seq_one_letter_code
_entity_poly.pdbx_strand_id
1 'polypeptide(L)'
;MQSKKIEVWVGLFVVIALIAVVFLSLKVADIKEVGNQPTYRVYASFGNIGGLKERSPVKIGGVVIGRVASITLKEEVEGNYRPEVALDI
;
A
#
# COMPACT_ATOMS: atom_id res chain seq x y z
N MET A 1 -50.82 5.87 -11.80
CA MET A 1 -50.12 6.09 -10.51
C MET A 1 -49.02 5.06 -10.20
N GLN A 2 -48.77 4.04 -11.04
CA GLN A 2 -47.67 3.06 -10.84
C GLN A 2 -46.28 3.60 -11.23
N SER A 3 -46.21 4.52 -12.20
CA SER A 3 -44.95 5.04 -12.76
C SER A 3 -44.06 5.75 -11.73
N LYS A 4 -44.66 6.53 -10.81
CA LYS A 4 -43.91 7.23 -9.76
C LYS A 4 -43.15 6.29 -8.82
N LYS A 5 -43.67 5.09 -8.55
CA LYS A 5 -42.98 4.10 -7.71
C LYS A 5 -41.74 3.53 -8.41
N ILE A 6 -41.86 3.31 -9.73
CA ILE A 6 -40.77 2.82 -10.57
C ILE A 6 -39.68 3.87 -10.72
N GLU A 7 -40.04 5.13 -10.96
CA GLU A 7 -39.08 6.25 -11.05
C GLU A 7 -38.23 6.39 -9.78
N VAL A 8 -38.85 6.29 -8.60
CA VAL A 8 -38.13 6.35 -7.30
C VAL A 8 -37.19 5.16 -7.12
N TRP A 9 -37.61 3.95 -7.53
CA TRP A 9 -36.77 2.75 -7.46
C TRP A 9 -35.56 2.82 -8.40
N VAL A 10 -35.75 3.34 -9.61
CA VAL A 10 -34.65 3.55 -10.56
C VAL A 10 -33.67 4.59 -10.01
N GLY A 11 -34.16 5.69 -9.45
CA GLY A 11 -33.32 6.70 -8.80
C GLY A 11 -32.48 6.10 -7.66
N LEU A 12 -33.10 5.30 -6.79
CA LEU A 12 -32.41 4.61 -5.69
C LEU A 12 -31.32 3.65 -6.22
N PHE A 13 -31.62 2.89 -7.27
CA PHE A 13 -30.65 1.99 -7.89
C PHE A 13 -29.42 2.73 -8.41
N VAL A 14 -29.61 3.87 -9.08
CA VAL A 14 -28.51 4.68 -9.61
C VAL A 14 -27.66 5.26 -8.49
N VAL A 15 -28.26 5.72 -7.39
CA VAL A 15 -27.52 6.25 -6.23
C VAL A 15 -26.66 5.15 -5.59
N ILE A 16 -27.20 3.94 -5.41
CA ILE A 16 -26.44 2.80 -4.88
C ILE A 16 -25.29 2.43 -5.81
N ALA A 17 -25.52 2.42 -7.13
CA ALA A 17 -24.48 2.16 -8.11
C ALA A 17 -23.35 3.21 -8.04
N LEU A 18 -23.69 4.49 -7.89
CA LEU A 18 -22.72 5.57 -7.72
C LEU A 18 -21.86 5.35 -6.47
N ILE A 19 -22.48 5.03 -5.34
CA ILE A 19 -21.78 4.74 -4.07
C ILE A 19 -20.84 3.54 -4.24
N ALA A 20 -21.30 2.48 -4.90
CA ALA A 20 -20.49 1.29 -5.16
C ALA A 20 -19.25 1.60 -6.02
N VAL A 21 -19.41 2.43 -7.06
CA VAL A 21 -18.28 2.88 -7.90
C VAL A 21 -17.27 3.69 -7.09
N VAL A 22 -17.74 4.66 -6.30
CA VAL A 22 -16.86 5.46 -5.42
C VAL A 22 -16.11 4.56 -4.45
N PHE A 23 -16.79 3.62 -3.80
CA PHE A 23 -16.17 2.67 -2.87
C PHE A 23 -15.12 1.79 -3.55
N LEU A 24 -15.40 1.31 -4.76
CA LEU A 24 -14.46 0.52 -5.54
C LEU A 24 -13.22 1.33 -5.91
N SER A 25 -13.38 2.58 -6.36
CA SER A 25 -12.28 3.48 -6.68
C SER A 25 -11.35 3.70 -5.48
N LEU A 26 -11.92 3.95 -4.30
CA LEU A 26 -11.14 4.08 -3.05
C LEU A 26 -10.41 2.78 -2.70
N LYS A 27 -11.05 1.61 -2.89
CA LYS A 27 -10.43 0.30 -2.64
C LYS A 27 -9.28 -0.02 -3.61
N VAL A 28 -9.40 0.42 -4.87
CA VAL A 28 -8.39 0.20 -5.93
C VAL A 28 -7.20 1.15 -5.78
N ALA A 29 -7.38 2.34 -5.21
CA ALA A 29 -6.32 3.33 -4.97
C ALA A 29 -5.25 2.89 -3.94
N ASP A 30 -5.14 1.60 -3.63
CA ASP A 30 -4.15 1.01 -2.73
C ASP A 30 -4.22 1.56 -1.29
N ILE A 31 -5.41 1.97 -0.83
CA ILE A 31 -5.71 2.25 0.60
C ILE A 31 -5.84 0.93 1.38
N LYS A 32 -5.04 -0.08 1.02
CA LYS A 32 -4.89 -1.35 1.74
C LYS A 32 -3.65 -1.34 2.64
N GLU A 33 -3.24 -0.18 3.13
CA GLU A 33 -2.34 -0.12 4.31
C GLU A 33 -3.07 -0.53 5.60
N VAL A 34 -4.41 -0.68 5.59
CA VAL A 34 -5.18 -1.05 6.79
C VAL A 34 -5.44 -2.56 6.82
N GLY A 35 -4.38 -3.33 6.69
CA GLY A 35 -4.35 -4.72 7.10
C GLY A 35 -3.23 -4.85 8.10
N ASN A 36 -3.53 -4.62 9.39
CA ASN A 36 -2.60 -4.77 10.51
C ASN A 36 -2.25 -6.26 10.72
N GLN A 37 -1.81 -6.94 9.67
CA GLN A 37 -1.16 -8.23 9.80
C GLN A 37 0.15 -7.96 10.53
N PRO A 38 0.43 -8.66 11.64
CA PRO A 38 1.66 -8.48 12.38
C PRO A 38 2.83 -8.91 11.48
N THR A 39 3.52 -7.93 10.91
CA THR A 39 4.79 -8.12 10.19
C THR A 39 5.95 -7.90 11.16
N TYR A 40 7.09 -8.48 10.85
CA TYR A 40 8.35 -8.23 11.56
C TYR A 40 9.17 -7.20 10.79
N ARG A 41 9.65 -6.17 11.50
CA ARG A 41 10.54 -5.16 10.94
C ARG A 41 11.97 -5.66 10.98
N VAL A 42 12.60 -5.78 9.81
CA VAL A 42 14.02 -6.16 9.67
C VAL A 42 14.79 -4.96 9.14
N TYR A 43 15.94 -4.67 9.74
CA TYR A 43 16.85 -3.61 9.30
C TYR A 43 18.07 -4.22 8.62
N ALA A 44 18.43 -3.70 7.45
CA ALA A 44 19.59 -4.13 6.70
C ALA A 44 20.37 -2.92 6.18
N SER A 45 21.68 -2.92 6.39
CA SER A 45 22.58 -1.89 5.88
C SER A 45 23.17 -2.31 4.54
N PHE A 46 23.08 -1.42 3.55
CA PHE A 46 23.62 -1.66 2.21
C PHE A 46 24.78 -0.71 1.92
N GLY A 47 25.73 -1.15 1.08
CA GLY A 47 26.77 -0.25 0.56
C GLY A 47 26.26 0.69 -0.54
N ASN A 48 25.24 0.27 -1.28
CA ASN A 48 24.58 1.06 -2.32
C ASN A 48 23.16 0.52 -2.54
N ILE A 49 22.15 1.39 -2.48
CA ILE A 49 20.73 1.05 -2.69
C ILE A 49 20.24 1.34 -4.12
N GLY A 50 21.03 2.06 -4.92
CA GLY A 50 20.70 2.43 -6.30
C GLY A 50 19.34 3.12 -6.42
N GLY A 51 18.43 2.51 -7.18
CA GLY A 51 17.06 3.00 -7.43
C GLY A 51 15.99 2.44 -6.50
N LEU A 52 16.35 1.85 -5.36
CA LEU A 52 15.39 1.32 -4.40
C LEU A 52 14.52 2.44 -3.83
N LYS A 53 13.20 2.21 -3.79
CA LYS A 53 12.22 3.16 -3.25
C LYS A 53 11.41 2.54 -2.13
N GLU A 54 10.79 3.38 -1.32
CA GLU A 54 9.74 2.95 -0.40
C GLU A 54 8.64 2.18 -1.15
N ARG A 55 8.02 1.20 -0.47
CA ARG A 55 7.04 0.25 -1.01
C ARG A 55 7.56 -0.71 -2.08
N SER A 56 8.87 -0.73 -2.35
CA SER A 56 9.46 -1.72 -3.26
C SER A 56 9.21 -3.15 -2.75
N PRO A 57 8.88 -4.11 -3.62
CA PRO A 57 8.59 -5.47 -3.20
C PRO A 57 9.85 -6.22 -2.76
N VAL A 58 9.78 -6.84 -1.58
CA VAL A 58 10.83 -7.73 -1.06
C VAL A 58 10.51 -9.15 -1.51
N LYS A 59 11.47 -9.83 -2.14
CA LYS A 59 11.28 -11.16 -2.71
C LYS A 59 12.27 -12.17 -2.16
N ILE A 60 11.80 -13.37 -1.85
CA ILE A 60 12.63 -14.55 -1.56
C ILE A 60 12.25 -15.64 -2.55
N GLY A 61 13.22 -16.19 -3.29
CA GLY A 61 12.98 -17.24 -4.28
C GLY A 61 12.02 -16.83 -5.41
N GLY A 62 11.84 -15.52 -5.65
CA GLY A 62 10.91 -14.98 -6.65
C GLY A 62 9.51 -14.62 -6.13
N VAL A 63 9.16 -15.02 -4.90
CA VAL A 63 7.86 -14.72 -4.28
C VAL A 63 7.95 -13.43 -3.46
N VAL A 64 6.96 -12.54 -3.60
CA VAL A 64 6.86 -11.31 -2.80
C VAL A 64 6.44 -11.67 -1.38
N ILE A 65 7.31 -11.40 -0.41
CA ILE A 65 7.09 -11.70 1.01
C ILE A 65 6.80 -10.44 1.84
N GLY A 66 7.10 -9.25 1.31
CA GLY A 66 7.03 -8.02 2.09
C GLY A 66 7.29 -6.79 1.23
N ARG A 67 7.42 -5.63 1.88
CA ARG A 67 7.75 -4.36 1.23
C ARG A 67 8.77 -3.56 2.03
N VAL A 68 9.54 -2.74 1.31
CA VAL A 68 10.39 -1.73 1.93
C VAL A 68 9.50 -0.68 2.59
N ALA A 69 9.70 -0.47 3.89
CA ALA A 69 8.92 0.47 4.66
C ALA A 69 9.56 1.86 4.68
N SER A 70 10.87 1.94 4.94
CA SER A 70 11.59 3.21 4.95
C SER A 70 13.06 3.01 4.60
N ILE A 71 13.67 4.05 4.06
CA ILE A 71 15.09 4.10 3.75
C ILE A 71 15.68 5.28 4.51
N THR A 72 16.66 5.02 5.38
CA THR A 72 17.28 6.03 6.21
C THR A 72 18.79 5.96 6.06
N LEU A 73 19.45 7.11 6.00
CA LEU A 73 20.90 7.18 5.97
C LEU A 73 21.42 7.20 7.41
N LYS A 74 22.22 6.21 7.79
CA LYS A 74 22.79 6.11 9.14
C LYS A 74 24.30 6.34 9.07
N GLU A 75 24.80 7.13 10.01
CA GLU A 75 26.23 7.33 10.20
C GLU A 75 26.81 6.07 10.85
N GLU A 76 27.76 5.44 10.16
CA GLU A 76 28.61 4.42 10.73
C GLU A 76 29.86 5.09 11.33
N VAL A 77 30.45 4.48 12.35
CA VAL A 77 31.66 5.00 13.02
C VAL A 77 32.70 5.32 11.95
N GLU A 78 33.18 6.56 11.94
CA GLU A 78 34.19 7.10 11.01
C GLU A 78 33.65 7.69 9.68
N GLY A 79 32.60 8.52 9.74
CA GLY A 79 32.23 9.46 8.67
C GLY A 79 31.66 8.83 7.39
N ASN A 80 31.44 7.51 7.39
CA ASN A 80 30.80 6.79 6.29
C ASN A 80 29.29 6.66 6.54
N TYR A 81 28.51 7.19 5.61
CA TYR A 81 27.07 7.05 5.65
C TYR A 81 26.64 5.80 4.88
N ARG A 82 25.88 4.92 5.53
CA ARG A 82 25.27 3.77 4.87
C ARG A 82 23.75 3.88 4.88
N PRO A 83 23.09 3.59 3.75
CA PRO A 83 21.64 3.41 3.73
C PRO A 83 21.24 2.17 4.55
N GLU A 84 20.47 2.40 5.60
CA GLU A 84 19.73 1.41 6.38
C GLU A 84 18.32 1.30 5.81
N VAL A 85 17.96 0.11 5.35
CA VAL A 85 16.65 -0.19 4.76
C VAL A 85 15.83 -0.95 5.79
N ALA A 86 14.64 -0.45 6.06
CA ALA A 86 13.69 -1.07 6.97
C ALA A 86 12.66 -1.87 6.14
N LEU A 87 12.54 -3.16 6.40
CA LEU A 87 11.73 -4.12 5.64
C LEU A 87 10.61 -4.65 6.53
N ASP A 88 9.37 -4.57 6.06
CA ASP A 88 8.23 -5.23 6.70
C ASP A 88 7.95 -6.55 5.99
N ILE A 89 8.08 -7.66 6.74
CA ILE A 89 7.91 -9.06 6.28
C ILE A 89 6.86 -9.76 7.13
#